data_AF-A0A2N1FB72-F1
#
_entry.id   AF-A0A2N1FB72-F1
#
_cell.length_a   1.000
_cell.length_b   1.000
_cell.length_c   1.000
_cell.angle_alpha   90.00
_cell.angle_beta   90.00
_cell.angle_gamma   90.00
#
_symmetry.space_group_name_H-M   'P 1'
#
loop_
_entity.id
_entity.type
_entity.pdbx_description
1 polymer ?
#
loop_
_entity_poly.entity_id
_entity_poly.type
_entity_poly.pdbx_seq_one_letter_code
_entity_poly.pdbx_strand_id
1 'polypeptide(L)'
;MIQDKKHLNFPFSAIVGQDNFKLALILNLVDPLIGGVLAIGDKGTGKTTLIRSVANLMSKQQNSSFVNLPIGVSEDRILGSIDLEQLINTKKEVVNLGLMAQAHEGILYVDEINLLQDYLTDILLDAAASGNYYLEREGVSHYFKSRFCLVGSMNPEEGNLRPQLKDRFGLSVTIKTPTEVKIRQQIIKQRFKFDDNPVSFIANYKSEEDSISKQIEFAKKNLKSIKIEDAIIEYCSELAVKHQVEGLRADILLLKTARAYVAYQNTVIITKKDVDVIADFVLNHRSLHTPPNQQDSSENQNNQSPENNSETSSSKEENAAILIPKNEFQKQKESTSNTIQQATNTIDSVEGNISVNDTKKTVSQYLATDKFELKTKRKNNLLKQHHIFLIDSSGSMLKDKIIAYAKGTVNKIAENSKNQNTEFSMISLFDGEAQLLLNQTKILKDIETVLMDLKTGGKTNLKAAFKPIKRISAAVNFEHHLHIITDGKLNAGDNLEDIVLAFQTYCKGIHSTQIIDAEKGMVKIGEAKELANRINANYEILITENL
;
A
#
# COMPACT_ATOMS: atom_id res chain seq x y z
N MET A 1 -4.19 33.24 -29.71
CA MET A 1 -4.92 34.04 -28.71
C MET A 1 -5.76 33.10 -27.87
N ILE A 2 -5.18 32.53 -26.81
CA ILE A 2 -5.94 31.76 -25.82
C ILE A 2 -6.32 32.80 -24.77
N GLN A 3 -7.59 33.22 -24.78
CA GLN A 3 -8.12 34.14 -23.77
C GLN A 3 -7.98 33.47 -22.40
N ASP A 4 -7.18 34.07 -21.52
CA ASP A 4 -7.25 33.88 -20.08
C ASP A 4 -8.67 34.23 -19.61
N LYS A 5 -9.60 33.27 -19.71
CA LYS A 5 -10.79 33.29 -18.87
C LYS A 5 -10.27 33.10 -17.46
N LYS A 6 -10.01 34.19 -16.73
CA LYS A 6 -9.89 34.19 -15.27
C LYS A 6 -11.13 33.45 -14.76
N HIS A 7 -10.95 32.19 -14.37
CA HIS A 7 -12.00 31.43 -13.74
C HIS A 7 -12.33 32.14 -12.43
N LEU A 8 -13.48 32.81 -12.41
CA LEU A 8 -14.01 33.43 -11.20
C LEU A 8 -14.41 32.29 -10.27
N ASN A 9 -13.68 32.16 -9.16
CA ASN A 9 -13.96 31.17 -8.14
C ASN A 9 -14.96 31.72 -7.14
N PHE A 10 -15.75 30.83 -6.55
CA PHE A 10 -16.65 31.18 -5.46
C PHE A 10 -15.83 31.69 -4.25
N PRO A 11 -16.20 32.80 -3.59
CA PRO A 11 -15.40 33.36 -2.50
C PRO A 11 -15.44 32.50 -1.23
N PHE A 12 -14.31 32.45 -0.51
CA PHE A 12 -14.12 31.55 0.65
C PHE A 12 -15.04 31.92 1.83
N SER A 13 -15.22 33.21 2.09
CA SER A 13 -16.09 33.70 3.16
C SER A 13 -17.57 33.35 2.92
N ALA A 14 -18.00 33.31 1.66
CA ALA A 14 -19.40 33.06 1.32
C ALA A 14 -19.86 31.60 1.49
N ILE A 15 -18.97 30.62 1.66
CA ILE A 15 -19.38 29.21 1.79
C ILE A 15 -20.01 28.97 3.17
N VAL A 16 -21.24 28.47 3.23
CA VAL A 16 -21.99 28.30 4.48
C VAL A 16 -21.97 26.85 4.96
N GLY A 17 -21.89 26.65 6.28
CA GLY A 17 -22.08 25.34 6.92
C GLY A 17 -20.86 24.40 6.86
N GLN A 18 -19.66 24.96 6.66
CA GLN A 18 -18.40 24.19 6.59
C GLN A 18 -17.31 24.78 7.50
N ASP A 19 -17.69 25.30 8.66
CA ASP A 19 -16.78 26.09 9.50
C ASP A 19 -15.59 25.27 10.01
N ASN A 20 -15.81 23.99 10.34
CA ASN A 20 -14.73 23.07 10.71
C ASN A 20 -13.74 22.84 9.56
N PHE A 21 -14.23 22.72 8.33
CA PHE A 21 -13.36 22.50 7.17
C PHE A 21 -12.60 23.78 6.80
N LYS A 22 -13.26 24.94 6.89
CA LYS A 22 -12.62 26.25 6.75
C LYS A 22 -11.49 26.43 7.77
N LEU A 23 -11.77 26.12 9.03
CA LEU A 23 -10.80 26.24 10.11
C LEU A 23 -9.60 25.32 9.88
N ALA A 24 -9.82 24.04 9.58
CA ALA A 24 -8.72 23.10 9.32
C ALA A 24 -7.83 23.54 8.15
N LEU A 25 -8.43 24.06 7.06
CA LEU A 25 -7.66 24.62 5.94
C LEU A 25 -6.85 25.85 6.36
N ILE A 26 -7.44 26.78 7.12
CA ILE A 26 -6.74 27.97 7.64
C ILE A 26 -5.55 27.56 8.50
N LEU A 27 -5.74 26.61 9.43
CA LEU A 27 -4.67 26.15 10.33
C LEU A 27 -3.50 25.52 9.55
N ASN A 28 -3.79 24.71 8.54
CA ASN A 28 -2.77 24.11 7.68
C ASN A 28 -2.09 25.15 6.76
N LEU A 29 -2.77 26.22 6.37
CA LEU A 29 -2.12 27.35 5.69
C LEU A 29 -1.17 28.10 6.63
N VAL A 30 -1.53 28.25 7.90
CA VAL A 30 -0.70 28.93 8.91
C VAL A 30 0.55 28.11 9.25
N ASP A 31 0.40 26.80 9.48
CA ASP A 31 1.52 25.86 9.69
C ASP A 31 1.41 24.65 8.75
N PRO A 32 2.05 24.70 7.56
CA PRO A 32 2.03 23.57 6.61
C PRO A 32 2.63 22.27 7.17
N LEU A 33 3.47 22.36 8.21
CA LEU A 33 4.10 21.19 8.86
C LEU A 33 3.14 20.45 9.80
N ILE A 34 1.87 20.84 9.87
CA ILE A 34 0.81 20.01 10.46
C ILE A 34 0.63 18.72 9.65
N GLY A 35 0.97 18.69 8.36
CA GLY A 35 1.01 17.44 7.57
C GLY A 35 -0.31 17.13 6.86
N GLY A 36 -1.00 18.17 6.38
CA GLY A 36 -2.12 18.01 5.46
C GLY A 36 -3.51 17.96 6.11
N VAL A 37 -4.53 18.21 5.30
CA VAL A 37 -5.95 18.16 5.68
C VAL A 37 -6.65 17.09 4.84
N LEU A 38 -7.34 16.19 5.52
CA LEU A 38 -8.14 15.12 4.94
C LEU A 38 -9.63 15.46 5.04
N ALA A 39 -10.24 15.77 3.90
CA ALA A 39 -11.65 16.13 3.79
C ALA A 39 -12.49 14.90 3.42
N ILE A 40 -13.22 14.37 4.39
CA ILE A 40 -14.04 13.16 4.25
C ILE A 40 -15.50 13.55 3.98
N GLY A 41 -16.18 12.84 3.08
CA GLY A 41 -17.65 12.79 3.02
C GLY A 41 -18.20 12.74 1.59
N ASP A 42 -19.50 12.96 1.47
CA ASP A 42 -20.23 12.59 0.25
C ASP A 42 -19.99 13.55 -0.94
N LYS A 43 -20.32 13.05 -2.13
CA LYS A 43 -20.37 13.85 -3.36
C LYS A 43 -21.37 14.98 -3.23
N GLY A 44 -21.08 16.12 -3.86
CA GLY A 44 -21.96 17.30 -3.83
C GLY A 44 -21.89 18.15 -2.55
N THR A 45 -21.03 17.78 -1.58
CA THR A 45 -20.78 18.59 -0.38
C THR A 45 -19.92 19.83 -0.64
N GLY A 46 -19.47 20.10 -1.88
CA GLY A 46 -18.74 21.32 -2.21
C GLY A 46 -17.27 21.37 -1.74
N LYS A 47 -16.65 20.22 -1.43
CA LYS A 47 -15.25 20.14 -0.96
C LYS A 47 -14.28 20.84 -1.91
N THR A 48 -14.33 20.48 -3.20
CA THR A 48 -13.47 21.05 -4.25
C THR A 48 -13.71 22.54 -4.43
N THR A 49 -14.96 23.01 -4.25
CA THR A 49 -15.30 24.44 -4.31
C THR A 49 -14.62 25.22 -3.19
N LEU A 50 -14.64 24.71 -1.95
CA LEU A 50 -13.95 25.35 -0.83
C LEU A 50 -12.44 25.40 -1.06
N ILE A 51 -11.82 24.31 -1.47
CA ILE A 51 -10.37 24.23 -1.67
C ILE A 51 -9.92 25.21 -2.77
N ARG A 52 -10.66 25.30 -3.89
CA ARG A 52 -10.38 26.27 -4.95
C ARG A 52 -10.60 27.72 -4.51
N SER A 53 -11.54 27.97 -3.60
CA SER A 53 -11.75 29.30 -3.03
C SER A 53 -10.56 29.75 -2.16
N VAL A 54 -9.95 28.82 -1.43
CA VAL A 54 -8.72 29.09 -0.65
C VAL A 54 -7.55 29.46 -1.55
N ALA A 55 -7.39 28.81 -2.70
CA ALA A 55 -6.35 29.17 -3.66
C ALA A 55 -6.49 30.64 -4.14
N ASN A 56 -7.73 31.10 -4.35
CA ASN A 56 -8.01 32.48 -4.73
C ASN A 56 -7.78 33.48 -3.58
N LEU A 57 -7.99 33.05 -2.34
CA LEU A 57 -7.67 33.84 -1.15
C LEU A 57 -6.15 34.09 -1.06
N MET A 58 -5.33 33.07 -1.33
CA MET A 58 -3.87 33.13 -1.22
C MET A 58 -3.18 33.80 -2.42
N SER A 59 -3.69 33.60 -3.65
CA SER A 59 -3.09 34.14 -4.87
C SER A 59 -3.07 35.68 -4.93
N LYS A 60 -3.91 36.36 -4.14
CA LYS A 60 -3.93 37.82 -4.02
C LYS A 60 -2.75 38.38 -3.23
N GLN A 61 -2.07 37.57 -2.43
CA GLN A 61 -1.05 38.03 -1.48
C GLN A 61 0.35 37.47 -1.76
N GLN A 62 0.44 36.25 -2.27
CA GLN A 62 1.69 35.61 -2.68
C GLN A 62 1.45 34.93 -4.02
N ASN A 63 2.50 34.74 -4.81
CA ASN A 63 2.44 33.96 -6.06
C ASN A 63 2.29 32.45 -5.74
N SER A 64 1.43 32.11 -4.78
CA SER A 64 1.17 30.77 -4.28
C SER A 64 0.50 29.96 -5.38
N SER A 65 1.16 28.90 -5.78
CA SER A 65 0.65 27.99 -6.81
C SER A 65 -0.46 27.11 -6.23
N PHE A 66 -1.51 26.93 -7.01
CA PHE A 66 -2.50 25.89 -6.77
C PHE A 66 -2.25 24.77 -7.77
N VAL A 67 -1.84 23.62 -7.27
CA VAL A 67 -1.51 22.45 -8.09
C VAL A 67 -2.54 21.35 -7.81
N ASN A 68 -3.18 20.87 -8.86
CA ASN A 68 -4.11 19.75 -8.78
C ASN A 68 -3.42 18.46 -9.22
N LEU A 69 -3.49 17.43 -8.39
CA LEU A 69 -2.93 16.11 -8.65
C LEU A 69 -4.00 15.19 -9.27
N PRO A 70 -3.81 14.72 -10.52
CA PRO A 70 -4.71 13.74 -11.11
C PRO A 70 -4.45 12.34 -10.53
N ILE A 71 -5.50 11.50 -10.46
CA ILE A 71 -5.45 10.15 -9.86
C ILE A 71 -4.43 9.25 -10.56
N GLY A 72 -4.31 9.34 -11.89
CA GLY A 72 -3.39 8.53 -12.72
C GLY A 72 -2.01 9.14 -12.93
N VAL A 73 -1.54 9.99 -12.00
CA VAL A 73 -0.24 10.65 -12.11
C VAL A 73 0.91 9.63 -11.95
N SER A 74 1.97 9.79 -12.75
CA SER A 74 3.20 9.02 -12.57
C SER A 74 4.09 9.62 -11.48
N GLU A 75 4.94 8.80 -10.89
CA GLU A 75 5.94 9.24 -9.90
C GLU A 75 6.82 10.38 -10.45
N ASP A 76 7.30 10.25 -11.70
CA ASP A 76 8.13 11.25 -12.37
C ASP A 76 7.42 12.61 -12.51
N ARG A 77 6.09 12.61 -12.65
CA ARG A 77 5.32 13.86 -12.71
C ARG A 77 5.11 14.47 -11.32
N ILE A 78 5.05 13.66 -10.27
CA ILE A 78 4.98 14.13 -8.87
C ILE A 78 6.31 14.73 -8.42
N LEU A 79 7.39 13.93 -8.49
CA LEU A 79 8.72 14.27 -7.97
C LEU A 79 9.50 15.17 -8.94
N GLY A 80 9.39 14.91 -10.23
CA GLY A 80 10.24 15.45 -11.28
C GLY A 80 11.02 14.35 -12.00
N SER A 81 11.65 14.71 -13.09
CA SER A 81 12.49 13.79 -13.87
C SER A 81 13.82 14.45 -14.25
N ILE A 82 14.81 13.64 -14.61
CA ILE A 82 16.08 14.12 -15.15
C ILE A 82 16.02 13.92 -16.66
N ASP A 83 16.37 14.96 -17.42
CA ASP A 83 16.47 14.89 -18.87
C ASP A 83 17.72 14.07 -19.25
N LEU A 84 17.48 12.78 -19.50
CA LEU A 84 18.51 11.81 -19.90
C LEU A 84 19.20 12.20 -21.22
N GLU A 85 18.49 12.82 -22.15
CA GLU A 85 19.06 13.19 -23.45
C GLU A 85 20.08 14.30 -23.29
N GLN A 86 19.73 15.35 -22.53
CA GLN A 86 20.67 16.42 -22.18
C GLN A 86 21.85 15.89 -21.35
N LEU A 87 21.59 14.99 -20.41
CA LEU A 87 22.63 14.40 -19.58
C LEU A 87 23.65 13.60 -20.41
N ILE A 88 23.20 12.80 -21.38
CA ILE A 88 24.07 11.96 -22.21
C ILE A 88 24.79 12.79 -23.28
N ASN A 89 24.06 13.63 -24.02
CA ASN A 89 24.60 14.33 -25.19
C ASN A 89 25.45 15.55 -24.80
N THR A 90 25.03 16.30 -23.78
CA THR A 90 25.69 17.55 -23.39
C THR A 90 26.46 17.46 -22.07
N LYS A 91 26.37 16.32 -21.36
CA LYS A 91 26.94 16.13 -20.02
C LYS A 91 26.43 17.18 -19.01
N LYS A 92 25.22 17.69 -19.22
CA LYS A 92 24.56 18.65 -18.31
C LYS A 92 23.37 17.98 -17.63
N GLU A 93 23.34 18.08 -16.32
CA GLU A 93 22.19 17.68 -15.51
C GLU A 93 21.09 18.73 -15.64
N VAL A 94 20.02 18.37 -16.36
CA VAL A 94 18.81 19.20 -16.48
C VAL A 94 17.68 18.48 -15.76
N VAL A 95 17.14 19.11 -14.72
CA VAL A 95 16.04 18.56 -13.92
C VAL A 95 14.72 19.22 -14.30
N ASN A 96 13.74 18.41 -14.65
CA ASN A 96 12.37 18.81 -14.87
C ASN A 96 11.62 18.75 -13.53
N LEU A 97 11.12 19.91 -13.08
CA LEU A 97 10.43 20.01 -11.79
C LEU A 97 9.06 19.32 -11.84
N GLY A 98 8.82 18.45 -10.86
CA GLY A 98 7.53 17.80 -10.65
C GLY A 98 6.47 18.71 -10.01
N LEU A 99 5.27 18.17 -9.85
CA LEU A 99 4.12 18.86 -9.25
C LEU A 99 4.36 19.30 -7.80
N MET A 100 5.16 18.55 -7.03
CA MET A 100 5.47 18.90 -5.64
C MET A 100 6.39 20.13 -5.54
N ALA A 101 7.38 20.24 -6.44
CA ALA A 101 8.22 21.43 -6.52
C ALA A 101 7.39 22.63 -7.02
N GLN A 102 6.50 22.41 -7.99
CA GLN A 102 5.59 23.47 -8.47
C GLN A 102 4.64 23.95 -7.36
N ALA A 103 4.24 23.09 -6.44
CA ALA A 103 3.37 23.42 -5.30
C ALA A 103 4.09 24.11 -4.13
N HIS A 104 5.41 24.35 -4.22
CA HIS A 104 6.19 24.97 -3.15
C HIS A 104 5.60 26.33 -2.72
N GLU A 105 5.39 26.53 -1.41
CA GLU A 105 4.70 27.69 -0.80
C GLU A 105 3.25 27.88 -1.26
N GLY A 106 2.66 26.84 -1.85
CA GLY A 106 1.31 26.80 -2.38
C GLY A 106 0.45 25.70 -1.76
N ILE A 107 -0.53 25.25 -2.54
CA ILE A 107 -1.49 24.21 -2.17
C ILE A 107 -1.38 23.08 -3.17
N LEU A 108 -1.22 21.86 -2.66
CA LEU A 108 -1.30 20.64 -3.45
C LEU A 108 -2.61 19.93 -3.11
N TYR A 109 -3.53 19.93 -4.08
CA TYR A 109 -4.82 19.26 -3.95
C TYR A 109 -4.79 17.89 -4.60
N VAL A 110 -5.28 16.89 -3.90
CA VAL A 110 -5.49 15.53 -4.41
C VAL A 110 -6.97 15.21 -4.33
N ASP A 111 -7.59 14.98 -5.48
CA ASP A 111 -8.97 14.52 -5.54
C ASP A 111 -9.01 13.00 -5.35
N GLU A 112 -9.93 12.51 -4.52
CA GLU A 112 -10.15 11.08 -4.28
C GLU A 112 -8.85 10.36 -3.90
N ILE A 113 -8.22 10.80 -2.81
CA ILE A 113 -6.90 10.28 -2.38
C ILE A 113 -6.91 8.78 -2.07
N ASN A 114 -8.08 8.20 -1.79
CA ASN A 114 -8.29 6.76 -1.65
C ASN A 114 -8.04 5.97 -2.95
N LEU A 115 -8.04 6.62 -4.11
CA LEU A 115 -7.78 5.99 -5.42
C LEU A 115 -6.32 6.13 -5.88
N LEU A 116 -5.51 6.95 -5.18
CA LEU A 116 -4.10 7.11 -5.48
C LEU A 116 -3.31 5.87 -5.06
N GLN A 117 -2.23 5.56 -5.78
CA GLN A 117 -1.33 4.46 -5.42
C GLN A 117 -0.70 4.72 -4.04
N ASP A 118 -0.61 3.70 -3.19
CA ASP A 118 -0.19 3.85 -1.78
C ASP A 118 1.19 4.51 -1.65
N TYR A 119 2.18 4.05 -2.42
CA TYR A 119 3.53 4.58 -2.35
C TYR A 119 3.62 6.05 -2.78
N LEU A 120 2.78 6.51 -3.70
CA LEU A 120 2.70 7.93 -4.07
C LEU A 120 2.11 8.75 -2.92
N THR A 121 1.11 8.20 -2.24
CA THR A 121 0.52 8.83 -1.06
C THR A 121 1.54 8.94 0.07
N ASP A 122 2.35 7.91 0.30
CA ASP A 122 3.45 7.94 1.28
C ASP A 122 4.46 9.06 0.96
N ILE A 123 4.93 9.15 -0.29
CA ILE A 123 5.86 10.21 -0.74
C ILE A 123 5.28 11.60 -0.51
N LEU A 124 4.00 11.80 -0.85
CA LEU A 124 3.32 13.09 -0.68
C LEU A 124 3.19 13.48 0.80
N LEU A 125 2.82 12.52 1.66
CA LEU A 125 2.65 12.75 3.09
C LEU A 125 3.99 13.00 3.79
N ASP A 126 5.03 12.27 3.41
CA ASP A 126 6.37 12.45 3.97
C ASP A 126 6.92 13.84 3.62
N ALA A 127 6.77 14.27 2.37
CA ALA A 127 7.18 15.60 1.95
C ALA A 127 6.34 16.73 2.55
N ALA A 128 5.03 16.52 2.74
CA ALA A 128 4.18 17.50 3.42
C ALA A 128 4.56 17.65 4.90
N ALA A 129 4.95 16.55 5.57
CA ALA A 129 5.38 16.58 6.97
C ALA A 129 6.80 17.14 7.16
N SER A 130 7.75 16.80 6.28
CA SER A 130 9.14 17.26 6.33
C SER A 130 9.34 18.66 5.73
N GLY A 131 8.48 19.05 4.79
CA GLY A 131 8.61 20.26 3.98
C GLY A 131 9.68 20.18 2.90
N ASN A 132 10.17 18.97 2.56
CA ASN A 132 11.20 18.73 1.56
C ASN A 132 11.13 17.31 0.98
N TYR A 133 11.77 17.09 -0.16
CA TYR A 133 11.94 15.76 -0.72
C TYR A 133 13.25 15.67 -1.51
N TYR A 134 13.69 14.43 -1.73
CA TYR A 134 14.85 14.11 -2.56
C TYR A 134 14.37 13.49 -3.88
N LEU A 135 14.88 14.01 -4.99
CA LEU A 135 14.75 13.37 -6.29
C LEU A 135 15.99 12.52 -6.53
N GLU A 136 15.85 11.22 -6.35
CA GLU A 136 16.94 10.25 -6.51
C GLU A 136 16.73 9.41 -7.78
N ARG A 137 17.41 9.78 -8.87
CA ARG A 137 17.28 9.10 -10.17
C ARG A 137 18.63 9.03 -10.87
N GLU A 138 18.88 7.92 -11.56
CA GLU A 138 20.06 7.74 -12.42
C GLU A 138 21.42 7.98 -11.70
N GLY A 139 21.46 7.74 -10.38
CA GLY A 139 22.65 7.96 -9.55
C GLY A 139 22.88 9.42 -9.14
N VAL A 140 21.94 10.32 -9.44
CA VAL A 140 21.92 11.71 -9.01
C VAL A 140 20.88 11.88 -7.91
N SER A 141 21.20 12.66 -6.87
CA SER A 141 20.28 13.01 -5.78
C SER A 141 20.20 14.53 -5.68
N HIS A 142 19.01 15.08 -5.92
CA HIS A 142 18.73 16.50 -5.78
C HIS A 142 17.76 16.75 -4.63
N TYR A 143 18.09 17.74 -3.81
CA TYR A 143 17.24 18.21 -2.73
C TYR A 143 16.30 19.31 -3.21
N PHE A 144 15.00 19.13 -2.98
CA PHE A 144 13.98 20.15 -3.25
C PHE A 144 13.24 20.54 -1.99
N LYS A 145 13.05 21.85 -1.80
CA LYS A 145 12.12 22.34 -0.78
C LYS A 145 10.69 22.16 -1.28
N SER A 146 9.80 21.71 -0.43
CA SER A 146 8.42 21.41 -0.80
C SER A 146 7.49 21.68 0.39
N ARG A 147 7.40 22.95 0.79
CA ARG A 147 6.52 23.41 1.86
C ARG A 147 5.19 23.78 1.24
N PHE A 148 4.31 22.79 1.06
CA PHE A 148 2.98 23.00 0.50
C PHE A 148 1.90 22.56 1.48
N CYS A 149 0.73 23.17 1.38
CA CYS A 149 -0.46 22.73 2.09
C CYS A 149 -1.08 21.56 1.33
N LEU A 150 -0.92 20.33 1.85
CA LEU A 150 -1.56 19.15 1.27
C LEU A 150 -3.06 19.13 1.65
N VAL A 151 -3.93 18.97 0.65
CA VAL A 151 -5.35 18.76 0.87
C VAL A 151 -5.82 17.55 0.08
N GLY A 152 -6.25 16.50 0.77
CA GLY A 152 -6.85 15.31 0.17
C GLY A 152 -8.35 15.31 0.37
N SER A 153 -9.14 15.15 -0.70
CA SER A 153 -10.54 14.77 -0.58
C SER A 153 -10.67 13.24 -0.61
N MET A 154 -11.66 12.69 0.11
CA MET A 154 -12.08 11.31 -0.10
C MET A 154 -13.60 11.17 -0.02
N ASN A 155 -14.11 10.20 -0.76
CA ASN A 155 -15.47 9.71 -0.64
C ASN A 155 -15.45 8.31 0.04
N PRO A 156 -16.04 8.15 1.23
CA PRO A 156 -16.08 6.84 1.91
C PRO A 156 -16.73 5.72 1.08
N GLU A 157 -17.66 6.06 0.17
CA GLU A 157 -18.34 5.07 -0.67
C GLU A 157 -17.42 4.42 -1.72
N GLU A 158 -16.33 5.09 -2.12
CA GLU A 158 -15.42 4.61 -3.17
C GLU A 158 -14.24 3.80 -2.62
N GLY A 159 -14.18 3.63 -1.30
CA GLY A 159 -13.15 2.86 -0.62
C GLY A 159 -12.59 3.58 0.59
N ASN A 160 -12.04 2.78 1.52
CA ASN A 160 -11.40 3.31 2.72
C ASN A 160 -9.91 3.52 2.49
N LEU A 161 -9.39 4.64 3.00
CA LEU A 161 -7.95 4.86 3.09
C LEU A 161 -7.35 3.90 4.12
N ARG A 162 -6.15 3.38 3.85
CA ARG A 162 -5.43 2.52 4.80
C ARG A 162 -5.25 3.23 6.14
N PRO A 163 -5.44 2.55 7.30
CA PRO A 163 -5.30 3.17 8.62
C PRO A 163 -3.95 3.87 8.81
N GLN A 164 -2.87 3.29 8.29
CA GLN A 164 -1.51 3.85 8.39
C GLN A 164 -1.37 5.19 7.63
N LEU A 165 -2.04 5.34 6.48
CA LEU A 165 -2.05 6.57 5.71
C LEU A 165 -2.97 7.62 6.35
N LYS A 166 -4.09 7.17 6.92
CA LYS A 166 -5.02 8.03 7.66
C LYS A 166 -4.32 8.69 8.85
N ASP A 167 -3.57 7.92 9.65
CA ASP A 167 -2.78 8.46 10.76
C ASP A 167 -1.73 9.48 10.28
N ARG A 168 -1.21 9.33 9.06
CA ARG A 168 -0.23 10.27 8.50
C ARG A 168 -0.81 11.64 8.16
N PHE A 169 -2.13 11.79 7.99
CA PHE A 169 -2.73 13.11 7.82
C PHE A 169 -2.73 13.92 9.12
N GLY A 170 -2.31 15.17 9.03
CA GLY A 170 -2.31 16.11 10.15
C GLY A 170 -3.69 16.27 10.78
N LEU A 171 -4.63 16.71 9.94
CA LEU A 171 -6.01 17.03 10.30
C LEU A 171 -6.99 16.21 9.47
N SER A 172 -8.11 15.81 10.05
CA SER A 172 -9.24 15.20 9.36
C SER A 172 -10.54 15.92 9.70
N VAL A 173 -11.34 16.20 8.69
CA VAL A 173 -12.66 16.81 8.85
C VAL A 173 -13.70 15.99 8.10
N THR A 174 -14.76 15.62 8.80
CA THR A 174 -15.93 14.99 8.20
C THR A 174 -16.94 16.07 7.78
N ILE A 175 -17.18 16.17 6.48
CA ILE A 175 -18.11 17.14 5.89
C ILE A 175 -19.42 16.41 5.61
N LYS A 176 -20.43 16.72 6.41
CA LYS A 176 -21.79 16.22 6.23
C LYS A 176 -22.61 17.24 5.44
N THR A 177 -23.55 16.75 4.63
CA THR A 177 -24.53 17.62 3.99
C THR A 177 -25.45 18.22 5.06
N PRO A 178 -25.61 19.56 5.15
CA PRO A 178 -26.49 20.18 6.13
C PRO A 178 -27.90 19.61 6.03
N THR A 179 -28.52 19.22 7.14
CA THR A 179 -29.91 18.72 7.17
C THR A 179 -30.92 19.86 7.32
N GLU A 180 -30.51 20.98 7.91
CA GLU A 180 -31.37 22.14 8.12
C GLU A 180 -31.78 22.82 6.81
N VAL A 181 -33.09 22.97 6.62
CA VAL A 181 -33.68 23.59 5.43
C VAL A 181 -33.20 25.03 5.24
N LYS A 182 -33.05 25.81 6.32
CA LYS A 182 -32.59 27.20 6.26
C LYS A 182 -31.18 27.31 5.69
N ILE A 183 -30.26 26.46 6.14
CA ILE A 183 -28.87 26.42 5.66
C ILE A 183 -28.84 26.00 4.18
N ARG A 184 -29.60 24.96 3.80
CA ARG A 184 -29.71 24.55 2.39
C ARG A 184 -30.23 25.67 1.50
N GLN A 185 -31.28 26.38 1.93
CA GLN A 185 -31.82 27.52 1.19
C GLN A 185 -30.78 28.64 1.04
N GLN A 186 -29.99 28.93 2.07
CA GLN A 186 -28.92 29.93 1.99
C GLN A 186 -27.85 29.54 0.97
N ILE A 187 -27.38 28.29 0.99
CA ILE A 187 -26.38 27.77 0.03
C ILE A 187 -26.90 27.90 -1.40
N ILE A 188 -28.14 27.47 -1.65
CA ILE A 188 -28.77 27.57 -2.97
C ILE A 188 -28.88 29.04 -3.41
N LYS A 189 -29.41 29.93 -2.55
CA LYS A 189 -29.55 31.36 -2.86
C LYS A 189 -28.21 32.02 -3.17
N GLN A 190 -27.16 31.72 -2.42
CA GLN A 190 -25.83 32.26 -2.67
C GLN A 190 -25.23 31.72 -3.96
N ARG A 191 -25.45 30.43 -4.27
CA ARG A 191 -25.00 29.82 -5.52
C ARG A 191 -25.63 30.49 -6.73
N PHE A 192 -26.96 30.67 -6.74
CA PHE A 192 -27.66 31.37 -7.82
C PHE A 192 -27.20 32.83 -7.96
N LYS A 193 -27.03 33.57 -6.84
CA LYS A 193 -26.50 34.94 -6.89
C LYS A 193 -25.11 35.03 -7.52
N PHE A 194 -24.26 34.03 -7.27
CA PHE A 194 -22.94 33.94 -7.88
C PHE A 194 -23.02 33.59 -9.38
N ASP A 195 -23.88 32.64 -9.75
CA ASP A 195 -24.05 32.23 -11.15
C ASP A 195 -24.67 33.36 -12.00
N ASP A 196 -25.60 34.15 -11.44
CA ASP A 196 -26.22 35.30 -12.10
C ASP A 196 -25.23 36.46 -12.33
N ASN A 197 -24.47 36.84 -11.29
CA ASN A 197 -23.56 37.99 -11.32
C ASN A 197 -22.28 37.76 -10.49
N PRO A 198 -21.30 36.99 -11.01
CA PRO A 198 -20.14 36.57 -10.23
C PRO A 198 -19.24 37.72 -9.81
N VAL A 199 -19.10 38.76 -10.65
CA VAL A 199 -18.23 39.91 -10.37
C VAL A 199 -18.77 40.74 -9.21
N SER A 200 -20.07 41.04 -9.19
CA SER A 200 -20.70 41.79 -8.10
C SER A 200 -20.71 40.98 -6.81
N PHE A 201 -20.97 39.66 -6.91
CA PHE A 201 -20.93 38.78 -5.75
C PHE A 201 -19.54 38.77 -5.09
N ILE A 202 -18.47 38.58 -5.86
CA ILE A 202 -17.09 38.62 -5.34
C ILE A 202 -16.75 39.98 -4.72
N ALA A 203 -17.22 41.08 -5.34
CA ALA A 203 -17.00 42.42 -4.79
C ALA A 203 -17.60 42.61 -3.39
N ASN A 204 -18.79 42.04 -3.15
CA ASN A 204 -19.46 42.12 -1.84
C ASN A 204 -18.69 41.40 -0.73
N TYR A 205 -18.03 40.29 -1.04
CA TYR A 205 -17.28 39.48 -0.07
C TYR A 205 -15.80 39.84 0.02
N LYS A 206 -15.34 40.80 -0.79
CA LYS A 206 -13.92 41.17 -0.88
C LYS A 206 -13.34 41.67 0.44
N SER A 207 -14.08 42.48 1.19
CA SER A 207 -13.61 42.99 2.49
C SER A 207 -13.38 41.89 3.51
N GLU A 208 -14.26 40.88 3.54
CA GLU A 208 -14.13 39.73 4.43
C GLU A 208 -12.96 38.83 4.01
N GLU A 209 -12.80 38.54 2.71
CA GLU A 209 -11.65 37.78 2.21
C GLU A 209 -10.32 38.47 2.53
N ASP A 210 -10.23 39.79 2.30
CA ASP A 210 -9.03 40.56 2.59
C ASP A 210 -8.70 40.55 4.10
N SER A 211 -9.72 40.53 4.97
CA SER A 211 -9.56 40.39 6.41
C SER A 211 -9.00 39.01 6.80
N ILE A 212 -9.60 37.93 6.29
CA ILE A 212 -9.15 36.56 6.57
C ILE A 212 -7.72 36.35 6.07
N SER A 213 -7.41 36.85 4.88
CA SER A 213 -6.07 36.69 4.30
C SER A 213 -5.01 37.43 5.11
N LYS A 214 -5.30 38.67 5.57
CA LYS A 214 -4.42 39.41 6.49
C LYS A 214 -4.23 38.70 7.83
N GLN A 215 -5.28 38.09 8.38
CA GLN A 215 -5.19 37.29 9.61
C GLN A 215 -4.27 36.08 9.43
N ILE A 216 -4.38 35.35 8.31
CA ILE A 216 -3.50 34.20 8.01
C ILE A 216 -2.04 34.66 7.91
N GLU A 217 -1.76 35.77 7.23
CA GLU A 217 -0.40 36.29 7.09
C GLU A 217 0.20 36.70 8.43
N PHE A 218 -0.59 37.39 9.25
CA PHE A 218 -0.18 37.78 10.59
C PHE A 218 0.10 36.55 11.47
N ALA A 219 -0.78 35.55 11.42
CA ALA A 219 -0.61 34.28 12.13
C ALA A 219 0.67 33.54 11.70
N LYS A 220 0.96 33.48 10.38
CA LYS A 220 2.21 32.89 9.86
C LYS A 220 3.46 33.56 10.43
N LYS A 221 3.45 34.90 10.56
CA LYS A 221 4.59 35.67 11.12
C LYS A 221 4.74 35.43 12.63
N ASN A 222 3.64 35.35 13.36
CA ASN A 222 3.63 35.20 14.82
C ASN A 222 3.73 33.75 15.31
N LEU A 223 3.60 32.76 14.43
CA LEU A 223 3.64 31.35 14.84
C LEU A 223 4.89 30.98 15.66
N LYS A 224 6.04 31.60 15.36
CA LYS A 224 7.30 31.36 16.07
C LYS A 224 7.42 32.04 17.44
N SER A 225 6.61 33.06 17.72
CA SER A 225 6.67 33.79 19.00
C SER A 225 5.82 33.14 20.09
N ILE A 226 4.86 32.29 19.73
CA ILE A 226 3.97 31.58 20.65
C ILE A 226 4.76 30.45 21.33
N LYS A 227 4.87 30.54 22.66
CA LYS A 227 5.48 29.51 23.49
C LYS A 227 4.42 28.49 23.90
N ILE A 228 4.84 27.24 23.96
CA ILE A 228 4.03 26.14 24.47
C ILE A 228 4.47 25.91 25.92
N GLU A 229 3.54 26.05 26.85
CA GLU A 229 3.78 25.81 28.27
C GLU A 229 3.66 24.31 28.61
N ASP A 230 4.43 23.84 29.59
CA ASP A 230 4.45 22.42 29.98
C ASP A 230 3.06 21.91 30.40
N ALA A 231 2.22 22.76 30.99
CA ALA A 231 0.84 22.43 31.35
C ALA A 231 -0.05 22.09 30.14
N ILE A 232 0.25 22.65 28.96
CA ILE A 232 -0.46 22.34 27.72
C ILE A 232 0.10 21.06 27.10
N ILE A 233 1.40 20.81 27.22
CA ILE A 233 2.02 19.55 26.78
C ILE A 233 1.42 18.38 27.56
N GLU A 234 1.35 18.49 28.89
CA GLU A 234 0.71 17.51 29.77
C GLU A 234 -0.74 17.27 29.35
N TYR A 235 -1.52 18.33 29.15
CA TYR A 235 -2.93 18.21 28.75
C TYR A 235 -3.12 17.53 27.38
N CYS A 236 -2.29 17.86 26.40
CA CYS A 236 -2.33 17.21 25.08
C CYS A 236 -2.00 15.72 25.17
N SER A 237 -1.02 15.34 26.01
CA SER A 237 -0.68 13.93 26.23
C SER A 237 -1.76 13.17 26.99
N GLU A 238 -2.39 13.79 27.98
CA GLU A 238 -3.57 13.21 28.65
C GLU A 238 -4.71 12.94 27.65
N LEU A 239 -4.99 13.90 26.75
CA LEU A 239 -5.99 13.74 25.69
C LEU A 239 -5.62 12.61 24.71
N ALA A 240 -4.37 12.55 24.26
CA ALA A 240 -3.91 11.50 23.34
C ALA A 240 -4.05 10.09 23.97
N VAL A 241 -3.67 9.94 25.25
CA VAL A 241 -3.83 8.69 26.01
C VAL A 241 -5.31 8.33 26.21
N LYS A 242 -6.15 9.31 26.55
CA LYS A 242 -7.59 9.11 26.72
C LYS A 242 -8.27 8.60 25.44
N HIS A 243 -7.83 9.07 24.28
CA HIS A 243 -8.33 8.65 22.98
C HIS A 243 -7.66 7.37 22.43
N GLN A 244 -6.78 6.73 23.22
CA GLN A 244 -6.07 5.50 22.86
C GLN A 244 -5.35 5.60 21.52
N VAL A 245 -4.69 6.74 21.27
CA VAL A 245 -3.91 6.92 20.04
C VAL A 245 -2.53 6.27 20.19
N GLU A 246 -2.07 5.58 19.15
CA GLU A 246 -0.74 4.99 19.11
C GLU A 246 0.35 6.00 18.75
N GLY A 247 1.47 5.96 19.47
CA GLY A 247 2.63 6.81 19.23
C GLY A 247 2.43 8.28 19.63
N LEU A 248 3.46 9.11 19.38
CA LEU A 248 3.52 10.52 19.80
C LEU A 248 3.04 11.51 18.72
N ARG A 249 2.53 11.00 17.60
CA ARG A 249 2.18 11.85 16.44
C ARG A 249 1.02 12.76 16.78
N ALA A 250 0.00 12.24 17.46
CA ALA A 250 -1.15 13.02 17.90
C ALA A 250 -0.75 14.15 18.84
N ASP A 251 0.12 13.88 19.82
CA ASP A 251 0.63 14.87 20.78
C ASP A 251 1.28 16.06 20.06
N ILE A 252 2.22 15.75 19.14
CA ILE A 252 2.94 16.78 18.37
C ILE A 252 1.98 17.60 17.52
N LEU A 253 0.99 16.95 16.91
CA LEU A 253 0.03 17.61 16.04
C LEU A 253 -1.00 18.43 16.80
N LEU A 254 -1.47 17.98 17.97
CA LEU A 254 -2.31 18.78 18.87
C LEU A 254 -1.58 20.08 19.21
N LEU A 255 -0.30 20.00 19.61
CA LEU A 255 0.51 21.15 19.96
C LEU A 255 0.74 22.10 18.78
N LYS A 256 1.11 21.59 17.61
CA LYS A 256 1.28 22.41 16.39
C LYS A 256 -0.03 23.09 15.99
N THR A 257 -1.14 22.35 16.04
CA THR A 257 -2.46 22.85 15.65
C THR A 257 -2.98 23.89 16.64
N ALA A 258 -2.82 23.67 17.94
CA ALA A 258 -3.17 24.64 18.98
C ALA A 258 -2.36 25.93 18.84
N ARG A 259 -1.05 25.82 18.56
CA ARG A 259 -0.20 26.97 18.27
C ARG A 259 -0.66 27.74 17.03
N ALA A 260 -1.01 27.04 15.94
CA ALA A 260 -1.54 27.68 14.73
C ALA A 260 -2.91 28.35 14.98
N TYR A 261 -3.75 27.75 15.83
CA TYR A 261 -5.07 28.26 16.18
C TYR A 261 -5.00 29.56 17.00
N VAL A 262 -4.17 29.57 18.03
CA VAL A 262 -3.87 30.74 18.87
C VAL A 262 -3.22 31.86 18.03
N ALA A 263 -2.31 31.50 17.12
CA ALA A 263 -1.75 32.46 16.15
C ALA A 263 -2.83 33.11 15.28
N TYR A 264 -3.80 32.33 14.81
CA TYR A 264 -4.90 32.81 13.99
C TYR A 264 -5.90 33.68 14.78
N GLN A 265 -6.13 33.37 16.06
CA GLN A 265 -6.92 34.19 16.96
C GLN A 265 -6.22 35.48 17.41
N ASN A 266 -4.95 35.69 17.05
CA ASN A 266 -4.12 36.81 17.50
C ASN A 266 -3.91 36.82 19.03
N THR A 267 -3.79 35.63 19.62
CA THR A 267 -3.43 35.42 21.03
C THR A 267 -2.02 34.82 21.13
N VAL A 268 -1.37 34.95 22.29
CA VAL A 268 0.03 34.50 22.50
C VAL A 268 0.11 33.31 23.47
N ILE A 269 -0.93 33.08 24.26
CA ILE A 269 -0.99 32.02 25.28
C ILE A 269 -2.01 30.98 24.81
N ILE A 270 -1.61 29.72 24.83
CA ILE A 270 -2.46 28.58 24.49
C ILE A 270 -3.26 28.18 25.74
N THR A 271 -4.58 28.10 25.64
CA THR A 271 -5.45 27.62 26.73
C THR A 271 -5.95 26.21 26.45
N LYS A 272 -6.42 25.50 27.50
CA LYS A 272 -7.01 24.16 27.34
C LYS A 272 -8.23 24.15 26.42
N LYS A 273 -9.05 25.22 26.46
CA LYS A 273 -10.22 25.40 25.59
C LYS A 273 -9.83 25.46 24.11
N ASP A 274 -8.69 26.06 23.79
CA ASP A 274 -8.20 26.14 22.42
C ASP A 274 -7.83 24.75 21.87
N VAL A 275 -7.23 23.92 22.72
CA VAL A 275 -6.92 22.52 22.40
C VAL A 275 -8.20 21.71 22.18
N ASP A 276 -9.22 21.89 23.03
CA ASP A 276 -10.49 21.16 22.91
C ASP A 276 -11.21 21.42 21.58
N VAL A 277 -11.17 22.66 21.08
CA VAL A 277 -11.78 23.03 19.79
C VAL A 277 -11.12 22.31 18.61
N ILE A 278 -9.80 22.09 18.67
CA ILE A 278 -9.04 21.49 17.57
C ILE A 278 -8.78 20.00 17.75
N ALA A 279 -9.05 19.45 18.94
CA ALA A 279 -8.76 18.06 19.28
C ALA A 279 -9.45 17.09 18.32
N ASP A 280 -10.71 17.38 17.98
CA ASP A 280 -11.51 16.61 17.05
C ASP A 280 -10.88 16.48 15.65
N PHE A 281 -10.14 17.51 15.20
CA PHE A 281 -9.48 17.46 13.89
C PHE A 281 -8.26 16.53 13.90
N VAL A 282 -7.63 16.34 15.05
CA VAL A 282 -6.36 15.61 15.18
C VAL A 282 -6.60 14.16 15.63
N LEU A 283 -7.60 13.93 16.48
CA LEU A 283 -7.80 12.65 17.19
C LEU A 283 -8.83 11.73 16.53
N ASN A 284 -9.89 12.26 15.91
CA ASN A 284 -11.03 11.45 15.43
C ASN A 284 -10.63 10.39 14.40
N HIS A 285 -9.63 10.67 13.57
CA HIS A 285 -9.17 9.71 12.57
C HIS A 285 -8.07 8.77 13.06
N ARG A 286 -7.56 8.98 14.28
CA ARG A 286 -6.47 8.23 14.90
C ARG A 286 -6.91 7.30 16.03
N SER A 287 -8.05 7.56 16.64
CA SER A 287 -8.56 6.71 17.72
C SER A 287 -8.91 5.32 17.20
N LEU A 288 -8.49 4.29 17.93
CA LEU A 288 -8.88 2.89 17.72
C LEU A 288 -10.40 2.69 17.83
N HIS A 289 -11.06 3.55 18.60
CA HIS A 289 -12.51 3.61 18.68
C HIS A 289 -13.02 4.81 17.89
N THR A 290 -13.56 4.55 16.70
CA THR A 290 -14.61 5.41 16.13
C THR A 290 -15.67 5.58 17.22
N PRO A 291 -16.01 6.79 17.69
CA PRO A 291 -17.01 6.93 18.73
C PRO A 291 -18.32 6.29 18.23
N PRO A 292 -19.00 5.46 19.04
CA PRO A 292 -20.35 5.06 18.72
C PRO A 292 -21.17 6.35 18.63
N ASN A 293 -21.88 6.52 17.51
CA ASN A 293 -22.91 7.55 17.35
C ASN A 293 -23.71 7.67 18.65
N GLN A 294 -23.54 8.77 19.38
CA GLN A 294 -24.46 9.10 20.45
C GLN A 294 -25.71 9.69 19.80
N GLN A 295 -26.83 9.03 20.12
CA GLN A 295 -28.23 9.48 20.00
C GLN A 295 -28.88 9.36 18.62
N ASP A 296 -29.33 8.15 18.30
CA ASP A 296 -30.71 7.96 17.83
C ASP A 296 -31.45 7.15 18.88
N SER A 297 -32.19 7.86 19.73
CA SER A 297 -33.16 7.30 20.66
C SER A 297 -34.54 7.31 20.00
N SER A 298 -35.07 6.15 19.63
CA SER A 298 -36.44 5.71 19.92
C SER A 298 -36.86 4.54 19.02
N GLU A 299 -37.29 3.46 19.68
CA GLU A 299 -38.40 2.59 19.28
C GLU A 299 -38.23 1.66 18.07
N ASN A 300 -37.95 0.39 18.35
CA ASN A 300 -39.02 -0.63 18.28
C ASN A 300 -38.58 -1.95 18.94
N GLN A 301 -39.06 -2.17 20.17
CA GLN A 301 -39.29 -3.50 20.70
C GLN A 301 -40.71 -3.92 20.35
N ASN A 302 -40.85 -5.03 19.62
CA ASN A 302 -41.89 -6.05 19.78
C ASN A 302 -41.63 -7.14 18.72
N ASN A 303 -41.07 -8.27 19.17
CA ASN A 303 -41.80 -9.49 19.48
C ASN A 303 -41.99 -10.39 18.26
N GLN A 304 -41.11 -11.38 18.15
CA GLN A 304 -41.55 -12.75 17.94
C GLN A 304 -40.65 -13.70 18.74
N SER A 305 -41.28 -14.33 19.73
CA SER A 305 -40.77 -15.32 20.65
C SER A 305 -40.59 -16.70 19.97
N PRO A 306 -39.95 -17.65 20.65
CA PRO A 306 -39.18 -18.74 20.04
C PRO A 306 -39.95 -20.06 19.98
N GLU A 307 -39.56 -20.93 19.04
CA GLU A 307 -39.72 -22.37 19.21
C GLU A 307 -38.36 -23.06 19.31
N ASN A 308 -38.30 -23.91 20.33
CA ASN A 308 -37.15 -24.64 20.80
C ASN A 308 -36.71 -25.69 19.78
N ASN A 309 -35.40 -25.89 19.68
CA ASN A 309 -34.83 -27.20 19.95
C ASN A 309 -33.47 -27.02 20.60
N SER A 310 -33.47 -27.39 21.89
CA SER A 310 -32.31 -27.68 22.70
C SER A 310 -31.40 -28.70 22.01
N GLU A 311 -30.10 -28.44 21.95
CA GLU A 311 -29.14 -29.25 22.68
C GLU A 311 -27.83 -28.49 22.92
N THR A 312 -27.47 -28.49 24.19
CA THR A 312 -26.33 -27.87 24.84
C THR A 312 -25.08 -28.71 24.61
N SER A 313 -23.98 -28.10 24.17
CA SER A 313 -22.69 -28.33 24.83
C SER A 313 -21.65 -27.31 24.38
N SER A 314 -21.24 -26.48 25.34
CA SER A 314 -20.03 -25.69 25.36
C SER A 314 -18.77 -26.51 25.01
N SER A 315 -18.00 -26.04 24.04
CA SER A 315 -16.56 -26.31 23.97
C SER A 315 -15.85 -25.15 23.26
N LYS A 316 -15.27 -24.28 24.10
CA LYS A 316 -13.97 -23.60 23.94
C LYS A 316 -13.41 -23.61 22.52
N GLU A 317 -13.44 -22.43 21.88
CA GLU A 317 -12.54 -22.10 20.78
C GLU A 317 -11.11 -22.10 21.30
N GLU A 318 -10.44 -23.25 21.19
CA GLU A 318 -8.99 -23.35 21.28
C GLU A 318 -8.38 -22.87 19.97
N ASN A 319 -7.56 -21.83 20.06
CA ASN A 319 -6.68 -21.33 19.03
C ASN A 319 -5.98 -22.49 18.29
N ALA A 320 -6.36 -22.74 17.04
CA ALA A 320 -5.59 -23.62 16.16
C ALA A 320 -4.23 -22.95 15.86
N ALA A 321 -3.20 -23.41 16.55
CA ALA A 321 -1.84 -22.93 16.41
C ALA A 321 -1.34 -23.11 14.97
N ILE A 322 -0.83 -22.02 14.40
CA ILE A 322 -0.19 -21.99 13.09
C ILE A 322 1.11 -22.79 13.18
N LEU A 323 1.18 -23.93 12.50
CA LEU A 323 2.42 -24.71 12.37
C LEU A 323 3.35 -24.02 11.36
N ILE A 324 4.41 -23.39 11.87
CA ILE A 324 5.45 -22.73 11.06
C ILE A 324 6.61 -23.73 10.84
N PRO A 325 7.05 -24.00 9.60
CA PRO A 325 8.18 -24.89 9.35
C PRO A 325 9.49 -24.29 9.90
N LYS A 326 10.17 -25.05 10.77
CA LYS A 326 11.31 -24.60 11.60
C LYS A 326 12.65 -24.39 10.88
N ASN A 327 12.83 -24.75 9.61
CA ASN A 327 14.14 -24.60 8.97
C ASN A 327 14.32 -23.28 8.20
N GLU A 328 15.45 -22.63 8.46
CA GLU A 328 16.03 -21.59 7.61
C GLU A 328 16.36 -22.18 6.24
N PHE A 329 15.97 -21.48 5.17
CA PHE A 329 16.39 -21.82 3.82
C PHE A 329 17.92 -21.70 3.74
N GLN A 330 18.61 -22.81 3.49
CA GLN A 330 20.06 -22.78 3.23
C GLN A 330 20.32 -21.85 2.04
N LYS A 331 20.99 -20.72 2.30
CA LYS A 331 21.70 -19.97 1.27
C LYS A 331 22.67 -20.93 0.58
N GLN A 332 22.49 -21.15 -0.72
CA GLN A 332 23.52 -21.80 -1.51
C GLN A 332 24.81 -20.97 -1.43
N LYS A 333 25.90 -21.67 -1.11
CA LYS A 333 27.26 -21.13 -1.11
C LYS A 333 27.58 -20.55 -2.48
N GLU A 334 28.02 -19.29 -2.50
CA GLU A 334 28.85 -18.76 -3.57
C GLU A 334 30.12 -19.61 -3.64
N SER A 335 30.22 -20.47 -4.65
CA SER A 335 31.45 -21.18 -4.97
C SER A 335 32.43 -20.19 -5.59
N THR A 336 33.26 -19.59 -4.76
CA THR A 336 34.57 -19.09 -5.17
C THR A 336 35.43 -20.27 -5.59
N SER A 337 35.68 -20.43 -6.88
CA SER A 337 36.82 -21.21 -7.38
C SER A 337 37.31 -20.65 -8.70
N ASN A 338 38.32 -19.79 -8.60
CA ASN A 338 39.28 -19.56 -9.68
C ASN A 338 40.15 -20.80 -9.81
N THR A 339 40.02 -21.57 -10.89
CA THR A 339 41.18 -22.26 -11.48
C THR A 339 40.96 -22.45 -12.98
N ILE A 340 41.90 -21.91 -13.74
CA ILE A 340 42.05 -22.04 -15.19
C ILE A 340 42.53 -23.47 -15.48
N GLN A 341 41.88 -24.18 -16.41
CA GLN A 341 42.56 -25.03 -17.40
C GLN A 341 41.62 -25.46 -18.55
N GLN A 342 42.24 -25.57 -19.72
CA GLN A 342 41.69 -25.64 -21.07
C GLN A 342 41.07 -27.01 -21.41
N ALA A 343 40.04 -27.04 -22.27
CA ALA A 343 40.01 -27.78 -23.56
C ALA A 343 38.57 -27.95 -24.12
N THR A 344 38.28 -27.15 -25.17
CA THR A 344 37.62 -27.49 -26.45
C THR A 344 36.35 -28.36 -26.55
N ASN A 345 35.32 -27.73 -27.16
CA ASN A 345 34.36 -28.21 -28.18
C ASN A 345 33.31 -29.25 -27.73
N THR A 346 31.99 -29.15 -27.99
CA THR A 346 31.24 -28.51 -29.09
C THR A 346 29.72 -28.57 -28.81
N ILE A 347 28.99 -27.60 -29.37
CA ILE A 347 27.57 -27.62 -29.82
C ILE A 347 26.47 -27.24 -28.79
N ASP A 348 26.03 -25.99 -28.98
CA ASP A 348 24.66 -25.46 -29.02
C ASP A 348 23.67 -25.82 -27.91
N SER A 349 23.56 -24.89 -26.94
CA SER A 349 22.30 -24.64 -26.25
C SER A 349 21.97 -23.15 -26.34
N VAL A 350 20.75 -22.87 -26.77
CA VAL A 350 20.19 -21.55 -27.03
C VAL A 350 20.02 -20.83 -25.70
N GLU A 351 21.03 -20.05 -25.30
CA GLU A 351 20.97 -19.14 -24.17
C GLU A 351 20.23 -17.86 -24.58
N GLY A 352 19.15 -17.55 -23.85
CA GLY A 352 18.56 -16.21 -23.82
C GLY A 352 19.48 -15.22 -23.10
N ASN A 353 20.65 -14.94 -23.68
CA ASN A 353 21.61 -13.97 -23.17
C ASN A 353 21.33 -12.60 -23.78
N ILE A 354 20.79 -11.66 -23.00
CA ILE A 354 20.82 -10.25 -23.36
C ILE A 354 21.96 -9.60 -22.59
N SER A 355 23.08 -9.36 -23.29
CA SER A 355 24.18 -8.55 -22.79
C SER A 355 23.75 -7.07 -22.78
N VAL A 356 23.60 -6.49 -21.59
CA VAL A 356 23.38 -5.05 -21.44
C VAL A 356 24.73 -4.36 -21.23
N ASN A 357 25.01 -3.34 -22.03
CA ASN A 357 26.24 -2.56 -21.97
C ASN A 357 26.33 -1.83 -20.61
N ASP A 358 27.42 -2.03 -19.86
CA ASP A 358 27.76 -1.25 -18.68
C ASP A 358 28.29 0.11 -19.15
N THR A 359 27.37 1.01 -19.46
CA THR A 359 27.68 2.35 -19.95
C THR A 359 28.60 3.10 -18.99
N LYS A 360 28.44 2.93 -17.68
CA LYS A 360 29.30 3.58 -16.68
C LYS A 360 30.74 3.10 -16.79
N LYS A 361 31.00 1.78 -16.80
CA LYS A 361 32.37 1.26 -16.94
C LYS A 361 32.96 1.54 -18.31
N THR A 362 32.16 1.43 -19.36
CA THR A 362 32.56 1.73 -20.74
C THR A 362 32.98 3.19 -20.87
N VAL A 363 32.18 4.12 -20.34
CA VAL A 363 32.47 5.56 -20.39
C VAL A 363 33.62 5.93 -19.46
N SER A 364 33.71 5.37 -18.26
CA SER A 364 34.84 5.60 -17.34
C SER A 364 36.17 5.12 -17.93
N GLN A 365 36.19 3.96 -18.59
CA GLN A 365 37.38 3.48 -19.29
C GLN A 365 37.72 4.36 -20.49
N TYR A 366 36.72 4.73 -21.30
CA TYR A 366 36.94 5.62 -22.44
C TYR A 366 37.55 6.96 -21.99
N LEU A 367 37.00 7.57 -20.94
CA LEU A 367 37.54 8.81 -20.36
C LEU A 367 38.95 8.66 -19.79
N ALA A 368 39.35 7.46 -19.37
CA ALA A 368 40.67 7.21 -18.78
C ALA A 368 41.73 6.79 -19.81
N THR A 369 41.33 6.12 -20.90
CA THR A 369 42.27 5.46 -21.83
C THR A 369 42.16 5.92 -23.28
N ASP A 370 41.21 6.81 -23.61
CA ASP A 370 40.94 7.32 -24.97
C ASP A 370 40.68 6.21 -26.01
N LYS A 371 40.26 5.03 -25.55
CA LYS A 371 39.94 3.86 -26.36
C LYS A 371 38.56 3.35 -25.97
N PHE A 372 37.68 3.23 -26.96
CA PHE A 372 36.30 2.83 -26.75
C PHE A 372 36.16 1.31 -26.80
N GLU A 373 35.94 0.71 -25.63
CA GLU A 373 35.65 -0.73 -25.48
C GLU A 373 34.36 -0.93 -24.70
N LEU A 374 33.39 -1.63 -25.30
CA LEU A 374 32.14 -1.98 -24.64
C LEU A 374 32.39 -2.99 -23.53
N LYS A 375 32.20 -2.57 -22.28
CA LYS A 375 32.18 -3.48 -21.12
C LYS A 375 30.73 -3.83 -20.83
N THR A 376 30.41 -5.12 -20.79
CA THR A 376 29.05 -5.60 -20.53
C THR A 376 28.86 -5.88 -19.04
N LYS A 377 27.67 -5.56 -18.52
CA LYS A 377 27.25 -5.96 -17.18
C LYS A 377 26.42 -7.23 -17.32
N ARG A 378 26.79 -8.30 -16.61
CA ARG A 378 25.87 -9.42 -16.41
C ARG A 378 24.78 -8.95 -15.45
N LYS A 379 23.59 -8.68 -16.00
CA LYS A 379 22.38 -8.51 -15.19
C LYS A 379 21.74 -9.89 -15.13
N ASN A 380 21.85 -10.58 -13.99
CA ASN A 380 20.95 -11.68 -13.72
C ASN A 380 19.57 -11.04 -13.54
N ASN A 381 18.72 -11.05 -14.56
CA ASN A 381 17.29 -10.93 -14.32
C ASN A 381 16.95 -12.12 -13.43
N LEU A 382 16.63 -11.87 -12.17
CA LEU A 382 16.03 -12.89 -11.30
C LEU A 382 14.77 -13.34 -12.03
N LEU A 383 14.76 -14.58 -12.52
CA LEU A 383 13.57 -15.20 -13.05
C LEU A 383 12.45 -15.04 -12.02
N LYS A 384 11.23 -14.71 -12.45
CA LYS A 384 10.10 -14.63 -11.51
C LYS A 384 9.94 -16.00 -10.85
N GLN A 385 9.72 -16.05 -9.55
CA GLN A 385 9.54 -17.33 -8.87
C GLN A 385 8.11 -17.80 -9.02
N HIS A 386 7.95 -19.08 -9.36
CA HIS A 386 6.63 -19.71 -9.44
C HIS A 386 6.61 -20.97 -8.59
N HIS A 387 5.84 -20.93 -7.50
CA HIS A 387 5.66 -22.07 -6.62
C HIS A 387 4.38 -22.83 -6.97
N ILE A 388 4.53 -24.08 -7.36
CA ILE A 388 3.43 -24.98 -7.71
C ILE A 388 3.25 -25.96 -6.55
N PHE A 389 2.09 -25.93 -5.91
CA PHE A 389 1.72 -26.86 -4.84
C PHE A 389 0.90 -28.00 -5.43
N LEU A 390 1.43 -29.22 -5.35
CA LEU A 390 0.72 -30.46 -5.63
C LEU A 390 0.29 -31.08 -4.31
N ILE A 391 -1.02 -31.11 -4.06
CA ILE A 391 -1.60 -31.58 -2.80
C ILE A 391 -2.31 -32.90 -3.04
N ASP A 392 -1.83 -33.95 -2.38
CA ASP A 392 -2.50 -35.23 -2.31
C ASP A 392 -3.54 -35.24 -1.19
N SER A 393 -4.80 -35.51 -1.53
CA SER A 393 -5.95 -35.39 -0.62
C SER A 393 -6.56 -36.74 -0.20
N SER A 394 -5.88 -37.85 -0.48
CA SER A 394 -6.38 -39.23 -0.32
C SER A 394 -6.74 -39.64 1.12
N GLY A 395 -6.20 -38.97 2.15
CA GLY A 395 -6.49 -39.24 3.56
C GLY A 395 -7.41 -38.21 4.23
N SER A 396 -8.59 -38.63 4.74
CA SER A 396 -9.56 -37.72 5.38
C SER A 396 -9.08 -37.11 6.71
N MET A 397 -8.11 -37.75 7.40
CA MET A 397 -7.64 -37.33 8.74
C MET A 397 -6.49 -36.31 8.74
N LEU A 398 -5.96 -35.93 7.58
CA LEU A 398 -4.81 -35.02 7.46
C LEU A 398 -5.15 -33.65 6.84
N LYS A 399 -6.44 -33.40 6.55
CA LYS A 399 -6.93 -32.18 5.90
C LYS A 399 -6.40 -30.91 6.58
N ASP A 400 -6.63 -30.79 7.90
CA ASP A 400 -6.27 -29.56 8.63
C ASP A 400 -4.76 -29.36 8.73
N LYS A 401 -3.97 -30.44 8.73
CA LYS A 401 -2.50 -30.39 8.83
C LYS A 401 -1.85 -30.04 7.50
N ILE A 402 -2.34 -30.63 6.42
CA ILE A 402 -1.89 -30.31 5.06
C ILE A 402 -2.24 -28.86 4.74
N ILE A 403 -3.45 -28.40 5.11
CA ILE A 403 -3.86 -27.00 4.97
C ILE A 403 -2.98 -26.08 5.81
N ALA A 404 -2.77 -26.39 7.10
CA ALA A 404 -1.92 -25.58 7.97
C ALA A 404 -0.48 -25.47 7.46
N TYR A 405 0.09 -26.59 6.99
CA TYR A 405 1.44 -26.61 6.42
C TYR A 405 1.51 -25.83 5.10
N ALA A 406 0.57 -26.05 4.19
CA ALA A 406 0.53 -25.33 2.92
C ALA A 406 0.35 -23.82 3.14
N LYS A 407 -0.53 -23.43 4.07
CA LYS A 407 -0.76 -22.03 4.44
C LYS A 407 0.49 -21.40 5.07
N GLY A 408 1.15 -22.09 5.99
CA GLY A 408 2.41 -21.65 6.59
C GLY A 408 3.55 -21.52 5.58
N THR A 409 3.64 -22.45 4.63
CA THR A 409 4.68 -22.45 3.58
C THR A 409 4.45 -21.31 2.59
N VAL A 410 3.21 -21.12 2.14
CA VAL A 410 2.83 -20.01 1.25
C VAL A 410 3.13 -18.67 1.91
N ASN A 411 2.73 -18.48 3.18
CA ASN A 411 3.01 -17.24 3.92
C ASN A 411 4.51 -16.99 4.09
N LYS A 412 5.28 -18.03 4.47
CA LYS A 412 6.74 -17.92 4.62
C LYS A 412 7.44 -17.57 3.29
N ILE A 413 6.99 -18.16 2.18
CA ILE A 413 7.53 -17.84 0.84
C ILE A 413 7.15 -16.40 0.46
N ALA A 414 5.91 -15.97 0.72
CA ALA A 414 5.46 -14.61 0.44
C ALA A 414 6.22 -13.55 1.26
N GLU A 415 6.44 -13.81 2.56
CA GLU A 415 7.24 -12.96 3.45
C GLU A 415 8.70 -12.85 3.00
N ASN A 416 9.34 -13.98 2.71
CA ASN A 416 10.74 -14.03 2.30
C ASN A 416 10.99 -13.37 0.93
N SER A 417 9.99 -13.35 0.05
CA SER A 417 10.13 -12.85 -1.32
C SER A 417 9.75 -11.37 -1.50
N LYS A 418 9.39 -10.65 -0.43
CA LYS A 418 8.93 -9.23 -0.49
C LYS A 418 7.92 -8.98 -1.63
N ASN A 419 7.02 -9.94 -1.87
CA ASN A 419 5.83 -9.90 -2.74
C ASN A 419 5.94 -9.47 -4.22
N GLN A 420 7.09 -9.05 -4.75
CA GLN A 420 7.10 -8.42 -6.09
C GLN A 420 7.29 -9.40 -7.26
N ASN A 421 7.83 -10.60 -7.04
CA ASN A 421 8.19 -11.52 -8.14
C ASN A 421 7.75 -12.98 -7.94
N THR A 422 6.81 -13.26 -7.04
CA THR A 422 6.39 -14.64 -6.73
C THR A 422 4.94 -14.89 -7.10
N GLU A 423 4.68 -16.00 -7.78
CA GLU A 423 3.35 -16.49 -8.16
C GLU A 423 3.13 -17.91 -7.67
N PHE A 424 1.86 -18.24 -7.42
CA PHE A 424 1.45 -19.53 -6.87
C PHE A 424 0.44 -20.24 -7.79
N SER A 425 0.61 -21.54 -7.95
CA SER A 425 -0.39 -22.43 -8.55
C SER A 425 -0.67 -23.60 -7.61
N MET A 426 -1.88 -24.13 -7.65
CA MET A 426 -2.28 -25.24 -6.79
C MET A 426 -3.02 -26.31 -7.58
N ILE A 427 -2.57 -27.55 -7.45
CA ILE A 427 -3.16 -28.73 -8.06
C ILE A 427 -3.51 -29.70 -6.94
N SER A 428 -4.76 -30.15 -6.89
CA SER A 428 -5.17 -31.22 -5.99
C SER A 428 -5.32 -32.53 -6.75
N LEU A 429 -4.92 -33.62 -6.10
CA LEU A 429 -5.25 -34.97 -6.50
C LEU A 429 -6.47 -35.43 -5.74
N PHE A 430 -7.55 -35.74 -6.46
CA PHE A 430 -8.80 -36.23 -5.91
C PHE A 430 -9.33 -37.36 -6.79
N ASP A 431 -9.66 -38.49 -6.18
CA ASP A 431 -10.22 -39.68 -6.84
C ASP A 431 -9.47 -40.15 -8.12
N GLY A 432 -8.13 -40.12 -8.09
CA GLY A 432 -7.30 -40.56 -9.21
C GLY A 432 -7.17 -39.56 -10.38
N GLU A 433 -7.79 -38.37 -10.26
CA GLU A 433 -7.68 -37.28 -11.22
C GLU A 433 -6.92 -36.07 -10.63
N ALA A 434 -6.32 -35.27 -11.51
CA ALA A 434 -5.64 -34.03 -11.14
C ALA A 434 -6.49 -32.81 -11.53
N GLN A 435 -6.91 -32.04 -10.53
CA GLN A 435 -7.68 -30.83 -10.71
C GLN A 435 -6.80 -29.60 -10.44
N LEU A 436 -6.76 -28.67 -11.39
CA LEU A 436 -6.13 -27.36 -11.21
C LEU A 436 -7.09 -26.47 -10.41
N LEU A 437 -6.73 -26.15 -9.18
CA LEU A 437 -7.54 -25.32 -8.31
C LEU A 437 -7.20 -23.83 -8.45
N LEU A 438 -5.91 -23.53 -8.62
CA LEU A 438 -5.42 -22.17 -8.85
C LEU A 438 -4.37 -22.16 -9.95
N ASN A 439 -4.54 -21.24 -10.88
CA ASN A 439 -3.59 -20.98 -11.96
C ASN A 439 -2.96 -19.60 -11.74
N GLN A 440 -1.67 -19.57 -11.38
CA GLN A 440 -0.82 -18.36 -11.37
C GLN A 440 -1.47 -17.14 -10.69
N THR A 441 -1.58 -17.18 -9.35
CA THR A 441 -2.07 -16.05 -8.55
C THR A 441 -0.98 -15.45 -7.66
N LYS A 442 -1.09 -14.15 -7.40
CA LYS A 442 -0.30 -13.41 -6.39
C LYS A 442 -1.12 -13.11 -5.14
N ILE A 443 -2.42 -13.38 -5.18
CA ILE A 443 -3.37 -13.00 -4.14
C ILE A 443 -3.40 -14.13 -3.10
N LEU A 444 -2.82 -13.88 -1.93
CA LEU A 444 -2.79 -14.86 -0.84
C LEU A 444 -4.18 -15.31 -0.41
N LYS A 445 -5.16 -14.39 -0.40
CA LYS A 445 -6.56 -14.69 -0.01
C LYS A 445 -7.22 -15.75 -0.91
N ASP A 446 -6.90 -15.77 -2.20
CA ASP A 446 -7.42 -16.78 -3.14
C ASP A 446 -6.85 -18.16 -2.79
N ILE A 447 -5.57 -18.21 -2.41
CA ILE A 447 -4.90 -19.43 -1.94
C ILE A 447 -5.54 -19.93 -0.65
N GLU A 448 -5.83 -19.04 0.30
CA GLU A 448 -6.49 -19.43 1.55
C GLU A 448 -7.89 -20.00 1.32
N THR A 449 -8.67 -19.36 0.44
CA THR A 449 -10.04 -19.77 0.13
C THR A 449 -10.04 -21.17 -0.51
N VAL A 450 -9.15 -21.39 -1.47
CA VAL A 450 -9.02 -22.69 -2.15
C VAL A 450 -8.53 -23.78 -1.21
N LEU A 451 -7.61 -23.46 -0.29
CA LEU A 451 -7.15 -24.41 0.73
C LEU A 451 -8.28 -24.83 1.68
N MET A 452 -9.19 -23.93 2.06
CA MET A 452 -10.34 -24.24 2.92
C MET A 452 -11.35 -25.17 2.21
N ASP A 453 -11.57 -24.93 0.92
CA ASP A 453 -12.52 -25.66 0.09
C ASP A 453 -11.97 -26.98 -0.50
N LEU A 454 -10.75 -27.37 -0.13
CA LEU A 454 -10.14 -28.63 -0.58
C LEU A 454 -11.03 -29.84 -0.24
N LYS A 455 -11.45 -30.56 -1.28
CA LYS A 455 -12.13 -31.86 -1.13
C LYS A 455 -11.09 -32.92 -0.74
N THR A 456 -11.45 -33.82 0.16
CA THR A 456 -10.58 -34.92 0.63
C THR A 456 -11.24 -36.27 0.40
N GLY A 457 -10.42 -37.27 0.07
CA GLY A 457 -10.83 -38.64 -0.23
C GLY A 457 -10.46 -39.11 -1.65
N GLY A 458 -10.48 -40.42 -1.85
CA GLY A 458 -10.19 -41.06 -3.14
C GLY A 458 -8.78 -41.66 -3.25
N LYS A 459 -8.41 -42.10 -4.46
CA LYS A 459 -7.13 -42.77 -4.75
C LYS A 459 -6.03 -41.78 -5.18
N THR A 460 -4.77 -42.03 -4.82
CA THR A 460 -3.60 -41.18 -5.13
C THR A 460 -2.99 -41.50 -6.50
N ASN A 461 -3.24 -40.68 -7.53
CA ASN A 461 -2.61 -40.84 -8.84
C ASN A 461 -1.67 -39.67 -9.16
N LEU A 462 -0.41 -39.73 -8.70
CA LEU A 462 0.58 -38.69 -8.96
C LEU A 462 0.86 -38.47 -10.46
N LYS A 463 0.80 -39.53 -11.28
CA LYS A 463 1.04 -39.42 -12.73
C LYS A 463 0.03 -38.47 -13.41
N ALA A 464 -1.21 -38.43 -12.93
CA ALA A 464 -2.25 -37.56 -13.46
C ALA A 464 -1.90 -36.07 -13.32
N ALA A 465 -1.13 -35.68 -12.30
CA ALA A 465 -0.77 -34.28 -12.04
C ALA A 465 0.35 -33.75 -12.94
N PHE A 466 1.24 -34.61 -13.44
CA PHE A 466 2.41 -34.12 -14.19
C PHE A 466 2.05 -33.49 -15.54
N LYS A 467 0.97 -33.94 -16.19
CA LYS A 467 0.51 -33.36 -17.47
C LYS A 467 -0.01 -31.92 -17.31
N PRO A 468 -0.86 -31.59 -16.31
CA PRO A 468 -1.15 -30.21 -15.91
C PRO A 468 0.10 -29.39 -15.58
N ILE A 469 1.04 -29.97 -14.81
CA ILE A 469 2.29 -29.27 -14.43
C ILE A 469 3.09 -28.87 -15.66
N LYS A 470 3.23 -29.75 -16.66
CA LYS A 470 3.89 -29.41 -17.94
C LYS A 470 3.28 -28.20 -18.65
N ARG A 471 1.94 -28.04 -18.58
CA ARG A 471 1.25 -26.90 -19.19
C ARG A 471 1.57 -25.60 -18.44
N ILE A 472 1.64 -25.67 -17.12
CA ILE A 472 1.95 -24.53 -16.25
C ILE A 472 3.44 -24.14 -16.36
N SER A 473 4.34 -25.12 -16.44
CA SER A 473 5.79 -24.93 -16.55
C SER A 473 6.27 -24.65 -17.98
N ALA A 474 5.36 -24.43 -18.94
CA ALA A 474 5.73 -24.07 -20.31
C ALA A 474 6.12 -22.59 -20.45
N ALA A 475 5.80 -21.77 -19.44
CA ALA A 475 6.13 -20.35 -19.42
C ALA A 475 7.63 -20.13 -19.09
N VAL A 476 8.41 -19.66 -20.06
CA VAL A 476 9.89 -19.52 -19.95
C VAL A 476 10.33 -18.37 -19.03
N ASN A 477 9.39 -17.55 -18.54
CA ASN A 477 9.69 -16.36 -17.75
C ASN A 477 9.81 -16.62 -16.23
N PHE A 478 9.71 -17.88 -15.79
CA PHE A 478 9.68 -18.25 -14.38
C PHE A 478 10.72 -19.30 -14.00
N GLU A 479 11.25 -19.16 -12.79
CA GLU A 479 11.91 -20.23 -12.05
C GLU A 479 10.81 -21.03 -11.32
N HIS A 480 10.54 -22.22 -11.81
CA HIS A 480 9.47 -23.07 -11.29
C HIS A 480 9.96 -23.96 -10.14
N HIS A 481 9.31 -23.85 -8.99
CA HIS A 481 9.53 -24.67 -7.80
C HIS A 481 8.28 -25.55 -7.56
N LEU A 482 8.45 -26.87 -7.51
CA LEU A 482 7.37 -27.81 -7.26
C LEU A 482 7.40 -28.31 -5.81
N HIS A 483 6.31 -28.13 -5.08
CA HIS A 483 6.12 -28.65 -3.72
C HIS A 483 5.06 -29.75 -3.77
N ILE A 484 5.45 -31.00 -3.53
CA ILE A 484 4.57 -32.16 -3.51
C ILE A 484 4.29 -32.52 -2.06
N ILE A 485 3.04 -32.41 -1.61
CA ILE A 485 2.60 -32.84 -0.29
C ILE A 485 1.82 -34.14 -0.46
N THR A 486 2.32 -35.24 0.10
CA THR A 486 1.69 -36.57 -0.02
C THR A 486 1.87 -37.37 1.26
N ASP A 487 0.89 -38.23 1.57
CA ASP A 487 0.95 -39.17 2.69
C ASP A 487 1.68 -40.48 2.32
N GLY A 488 2.27 -40.52 1.12
CA GLY A 488 3.27 -41.52 0.73
C GLY A 488 2.69 -42.86 0.31
N LYS A 489 1.38 -43.01 0.19
CA LYS A 489 0.77 -44.23 -0.37
C LYS A 489 0.65 -44.09 -1.88
N LEU A 490 1.70 -44.46 -2.60
CA LEU A 490 1.60 -44.60 -4.05
C LEU A 490 0.55 -45.69 -4.31
N ASN A 491 -0.47 -45.41 -5.13
CA ASN A 491 -1.55 -46.37 -5.36
C ASN A 491 -0.99 -47.76 -5.71
N ALA A 492 -1.60 -48.81 -5.15
CA ALA A 492 -1.20 -50.22 -5.20
C ALA A 492 -1.24 -50.90 -6.59
N GLY A 493 -0.84 -50.20 -7.66
CA GLY A 493 -0.83 -50.72 -9.03
C GLY A 493 0.11 -50.00 -10.00
N ASP A 494 0.76 -48.89 -9.62
CA ASP A 494 1.77 -48.22 -10.45
C ASP A 494 3.18 -48.56 -9.98
N ASN A 495 4.04 -49.02 -10.89
CA ASN A 495 5.46 -49.19 -10.59
C ASN A 495 6.11 -47.83 -10.32
N LEU A 496 6.96 -47.73 -9.30
CA LEU A 496 7.71 -46.51 -8.97
C LEU A 496 8.51 -45.98 -10.17
N GLU A 497 9.08 -46.87 -10.98
CA GLU A 497 9.83 -46.53 -12.21
C GLU A 497 9.00 -45.72 -13.20
N ASP A 498 7.72 -46.06 -13.27
CA ASP A 498 6.73 -45.53 -14.19
C ASP A 498 6.34 -44.08 -13.79
N ILE A 499 6.34 -43.79 -12.49
CA ILE A 499 6.15 -42.45 -11.91
C ILE A 499 7.39 -41.59 -12.15
N VAL A 500 8.59 -42.15 -11.93
CA VAL A 500 9.86 -41.47 -12.19
C VAL A 500 9.99 -41.10 -13.66
N LEU A 501 9.64 -42.02 -14.57
CA LEU A 501 9.65 -41.78 -16.01
C LEU A 501 8.66 -40.67 -16.41
N ALA A 502 7.45 -40.69 -15.83
CA ALA A 502 6.47 -39.64 -16.06
C ALA A 502 6.99 -38.27 -15.56
N PHE A 503 7.58 -38.21 -14.36
CA PHE A 503 8.18 -36.99 -13.82
C PHE A 503 9.28 -36.45 -14.75
N GLN A 504 10.24 -37.29 -15.14
CA GLN A 504 11.34 -36.90 -16.05
C GLN A 504 10.84 -36.45 -17.44
N THR A 505 9.68 -36.95 -17.88
CA THR A 505 9.08 -36.59 -19.17
C THR A 505 8.33 -35.26 -19.11
N TYR A 506 7.54 -35.03 -18.06
CA TYR A 506 6.60 -33.92 -17.99
C TYR A 506 7.13 -32.71 -17.20
N CYS A 507 8.04 -32.92 -16.24
CA CYS A 507 8.53 -31.89 -15.32
C CYS A 507 9.87 -31.25 -15.72
N LYS A 508 10.29 -31.34 -17.00
CA LYS A 508 11.57 -30.81 -17.48
C LYS A 508 11.77 -29.29 -17.28
N GLY A 509 10.68 -28.52 -17.14
CA GLY A 509 10.72 -27.08 -16.89
C GLY A 509 10.81 -26.69 -15.41
N ILE A 510 10.91 -27.65 -14.49
CA ILE A 510 10.95 -27.43 -13.04
C ILE A 510 12.40 -27.33 -12.59
N HIS A 511 12.72 -26.25 -11.86
CA HIS A 511 14.07 -25.92 -11.44
C HIS A 511 14.42 -26.53 -10.08
N SER A 512 13.42 -26.69 -9.20
CA SER A 512 13.59 -27.42 -7.94
C SER A 512 12.31 -28.14 -7.55
N THR A 513 12.45 -29.29 -6.89
CA THR A 513 11.32 -30.09 -6.40
C THR A 513 11.55 -30.43 -4.93
N GLN A 514 10.48 -30.32 -4.14
CA GLN A 514 10.44 -30.68 -2.74
C GLN A 514 9.28 -31.65 -2.51
N ILE A 515 9.53 -32.75 -1.82
CA ILE A 515 8.53 -33.73 -1.38
C ILE A 515 8.37 -33.59 0.13
N ILE A 516 7.15 -33.31 0.55
CA ILE A 516 6.72 -33.19 1.94
C ILE A 516 5.89 -34.43 2.27
N ASP A 517 6.44 -35.26 3.14
CA ASP A 517 5.88 -36.54 3.55
C ASP A 517 4.99 -36.36 4.79
N ALA A 518 3.69 -36.61 4.60
CA ALA A 518 2.64 -36.52 5.61
C ALA A 518 2.29 -37.89 6.24
N GLU A 519 3.06 -38.95 5.99
CA GLU A 519 2.80 -40.31 6.49
C GLU A 519 2.78 -40.35 8.05
N LYS A 520 1.69 -40.89 8.63
CA LYS A 520 1.63 -41.26 10.06
C LYS A 520 1.41 -42.76 10.24
N GLY A 521 2.40 -43.43 10.82
CA GLY A 521 2.34 -44.83 11.25
C GLY A 521 3.58 -45.23 12.06
N MET A 522 3.46 -46.22 12.96
CA MET A 522 4.62 -46.79 13.68
C MET A 522 5.59 -47.54 12.75
N VAL A 523 5.11 -47.94 11.56
CA VAL A 523 5.89 -48.51 10.46
C VAL A 523 5.78 -47.54 9.29
N LYS A 524 6.90 -46.97 8.86
CA LYS A 524 6.97 -46.07 7.69
C LYS A 524 7.26 -46.90 6.45
N ILE A 525 6.43 -46.78 5.42
CA ILE A 525 6.61 -47.51 4.15
C ILE A 525 7.77 -46.87 3.35
N GLY A 526 8.00 -45.55 3.49
CA GLY A 526 9.18 -44.88 2.96
C GLY A 526 9.17 -44.60 1.45
N GLU A 527 8.04 -44.83 0.78
CA GLU A 527 7.86 -44.64 -0.67
C GLU A 527 8.10 -43.18 -1.11
N ALA A 528 7.63 -42.19 -0.33
CA ALA A 528 7.87 -40.77 -0.63
C ALA A 528 9.36 -40.40 -0.58
N LYS A 529 10.11 -41.03 0.34
CA LYS A 529 11.56 -40.86 0.47
C LYS A 529 12.31 -41.53 -0.67
N GLU A 530 11.88 -42.72 -1.09
CA GLU A 530 12.46 -43.40 -2.24
C GLU A 530 12.20 -42.63 -3.54
N LEU A 531 10.99 -42.11 -3.73
CA LEU A 531 10.65 -41.25 -4.86
C LEU A 531 11.54 -40.01 -4.87
N ALA A 532 11.69 -39.30 -3.75
CA ALA A 532 12.54 -38.11 -3.64
C ALA A 532 13.99 -38.38 -4.07
N ASN A 533 14.56 -39.51 -3.62
CA ASN A 533 15.90 -39.93 -4.00
C ASN A 533 16.02 -40.19 -5.51
N ARG A 534 15.04 -40.87 -6.12
CA ARG A 534 15.08 -41.21 -7.55
C ARG A 534 14.88 -40.00 -8.47
N ILE A 535 14.13 -38.98 -8.04
CA ILE A 535 13.94 -37.74 -8.81
C ILE A 535 14.88 -36.60 -8.40
N ASN A 536 15.82 -36.86 -7.48
CA ASN A 536 16.74 -35.88 -6.91
C ASN A 536 16.03 -34.63 -6.31
N ALA A 537 14.96 -34.88 -5.56
CA ALA A 537 14.18 -33.84 -4.87
C ALA A 537 14.55 -33.72 -3.39
N ASN A 538 14.33 -32.53 -2.82
CA ASN A 538 14.46 -32.31 -1.39
C ASN A 538 13.34 -33.05 -0.64
N TYR A 539 13.69 -33.82 0.38
CA TYR A 539 12.72 -34.56 1.20
C TYR A 539 12.56 -33.92 2.58
N GLU A 540 11.33 -33.64 2.97
CA GLU A 540 10.97 -33.11 4.29
C GLU A 540 9.84 -33.96 4.90
N ILE A 541 9.95 -34.24 6.20
CA ILE A 541 8.86 -34.88 6.94
C ILE A 541 7.98 -33.77 7.50
N LEU A 542 6.66 -33.92 7.40
CA LEU A 542 5.72 -33.02 8.04
C LEU A 542 5.76 -33.24 9.57
N ILE A 543 6.67 -32.54 10.25
CA ILE A 543 6.87 -32.64 11.69
C ILE A 543 5.69 -31.97 12.40
N THR A 544 4.85 -32.77 13.06
CA THR A 544 3.91 -32.28 14.08
C THR A 544 4.60 -32.38 15.43
N GLU A 545 5.32 -31.34 15.87
CA GLU A 545 5.61 -31.23 17.29
C GLU A 545 4.32 -30.87 18.02
N ASN A 546 3.98 -31.65 19.05
CA ASN A 546 2.99 -31.27 20.04
C ASN A 546 3.42 -29.92 20.64
N LEU A 547 2.47 -28.99 20.77
CA LEU A 547 2.59 -27.83 21.66
C LEU A 547 3.05 -28.25 23.05
#